data_AF-A0A951HSS1-F1
#
_entry.id   AF-A0A951HSS1-F1
#
_cell.length_a   1.000
_cell.length_b   1.000
_cell.length_c   1.000
_cell.angle_alpha   90.00
_cell.angle_beta   90.00
_cell.angle_gamma   90.00
#
_symmetry.space_group_name_H-M   'P 1'
#
loop_
_entity.id
_entity.type
_entity.pdbx_description
1 polymer ?
#
loop_
_entity_poly.entity_id
_entity_poly.type
_entity_poly.pdbx_seq_one_letter_code
_entity_poly.pdbx_strand_id
1 'polypeptide(L)'
;MEINPATIAAIYRYPVKGLSPQSLPRARLAKGATLPADRKYAIENGPSGFDPGAPRYFPKQRFLMLMRNERLATLRTDYDDASDTLVINFEGREAVRADLRTAQGRLAVEAFFRRFMPKELRGPPKVLAAPNHSFSDVSAKVVSIINLASVAAVETAAGAAVDPLRFRGNVY
;
A
#
# COMPACT_ATOMS: atom_id res chain seq x y z
N MET A 1 -38.67 -1.99 2.05
CA MET A 1 -37.38 -2.09 2.77
C MET A 1 -36.79 -0.69 2.77
N GLU A 2 -36.80 0.00 3.91
CA GLU A 2 -36.10 1.29 4.02
C GLU A 2 -34.60 1.04 3.83
N ILE A 3 -34.02 1.61 2.78
CA ILE A 3 -32.57 1.64 2.63
C ILE A 3 -32.09 2.77 3.53
N ASN A 4 -31.58 2.42 4.70
CA ASN A 4 -30.82 3.38 5.49
C ASN A 4 -29.58 3.77 4.68
N PRO A 5 -29.38 5.06 4.36
CA PRO A 5 -28.24 5.49 3.57
C PRO A 5 -26.96 5.21 4.36
N ALA A 6 -25.98 4.59 3.70
CA ALA A 6 -24.64 4.45 4.25
C ALA A 6 -23.88 5.79 4.11
N THR A 7 -23.10 6.14 5.12
CA THR A 7 -22.22 7.32 5.11
C THR A 7 -20.79 6.87 4.91
N ILE A 8 -20.06 7.51 4.01
CA ILE A 8 -18.61 7.34 3.87
C ILE A 8 -17.94 8.23 4.92
N ALA A 9 -17.27 7.62 5.89
CA ALA A 9 -16.50 8.33 6.90
C ALA A 9 -15.13 8.78 6.37
N ALA A 10 -14.48 7.94 5.56
CA ALA A 10 -13.18 8.27 4.98
C ALA A 10 -12.86 7.48 3.71
N ILE A 11 -11.99 8.06 2.88
CA ILE A 11 -11.43 7.40 1.69
C ILE A 11 -9.90 7.39 1.81
N TYR A 12 -9.29 6.22 1.58
CA TYR A 12 -7.85 6.05 1.59
C TYR A 12 -7.34 5.32 0.35
N ARG A 13 -6.17 5.76 -0.13
CA ARG A 13 -5.32 5.00 -1.06
C ARG A 13 -3.99 4.65 -0.41
N TYR A 14 -3.32 3.64 -0.96
CA TYR A 14 -2.05 3.12 -0.47
C TYR A 14 -1.14 2.91 -1.68
N PRO A 15 -0.43 3.96 -2.12
CA PRO A 15 0.25 3.93 -3.42
C PRO A 15 1.34 2.87 -3.52
N VAL A 16 2.03 2.61 -2.41
CA VAL A 16 2.98 1.51 -2.29
C VAL A 16 2.44 0.47 -1.32
N LYS A 17 2.40 -0.78 -1.76
CA LYS A 17 1.99 -1.92 -0.93
C LYS A 17 2.84 -1.97 0.35
N GLY A 18 2.17 -2.09 1.49
CA GLY A 18 2.81 -2.19 2.80
C GLY A 18 3.18 -0.86 3.45
N LEU A 19 3.09 0.28 2.74
CA LEU A 19 3.46 1.60 3.28
C LEU A 19 2.24 2.42 3.69
N SER A 20 2.41 3.69 4.05
CA SER A 20 1.39 4.50 4.70
C SER A 20 0.14 4.75 3.83
N PRO A 21 -1.05 4.92 4.45
CA PRO A 21 -2.24 5.42 3.77
C PRO A 21 -2.09 6.89 3.39
N GLN A 22 -2.83 7.31 2.36
CA GLN A 22 -3.13 8.71 2.05
C GLN A 22 -4.63 8.91 2.04
N SER A 23 -5.10 9.85 2.88
CA SER A 23 -6.51 10.25 2.90
C SER A 23 -6.86 11.02 1.63
N LEU A 24 -8.03 10.76 1.06
CA LEU A 24 -8.55 11.45 -0.11
C LEU A 24 -9.89 12.12 0.25
N PRO A 25 -10.07 13.40 -0.09
CA PRO A 25 -11.37 14.06 0.11
C PRO A 25 -12.43 13.56 -0.89
N ARG A 26 -12.00 12.99 -2.02
CA ARG A 26 -12.85 12.37 -3.05
C ARG A 26 -12.01 11.47 -3.95
N ALA A 27 -12.63 10.50 -4.60
CA ALA A 27 -11.99 9.66 -5.62
C ALA A 27 -12.95 9.40 -6.79
N ARG A 28 -12.43 9.40 -8.02
CA ARG A 28 -13.17 8.98 -9.21
C ARG A 28 -12.97 7.48 -9.42
N LEU A 29 -14.06 6.74 -9.54
CA LEU A 29 -14.03 5.32 -9.85
C LEU A 29 -14.30 5.09 -11.34
N ALA A 30 -13.63 4.09 -11.90
CA ALA A 30 -13.88 3.59 -13.24
C ALA A 30 -14.14 2.07 -13.17
N LYS A 31 -15.02 1.57 -14.03
CA LYS A 31 -15.34 0.14 -14.09
C LYS A 31 -14.05 -0.66 -14.34
N GLY A 32 -13.80 -1.67 -13.51
CA GLY A 32 -12.62 -2.53 -13.63
C GLY A 32 -11.30 -1.88 -13.20
N ALA A 33 -11.34 -0.75 -12.48
CA ALA A 33 -10.17 -0.10 -11.92
C ALA A 33 -10.19 -0.09 -10.38
N THR A 34 -9.02 0.09 -9.77
CA THR A 34 -8.88 0.45 -8.36
C THR A 34 -9.12 1.95 -8.18
N LEU A 35 -9.01 2.46 -6.94
CA LEU A 35 -8.82 3.90 -6.75
C LEU A 35 -7.56 4.37 -7.50
N PRO A 36 -7.53 5.64 -7.96
CA PRO A 36 -6.36 6.22 -8.60
C PRO A 36 -5.11 6.07 -7.73
N ALA A 37 -4.03 5.59 -8.36
CA ALA A 37 -2.75 5.28 -7.75
C ALA A 37 -2.80 4.27 -6.59
N ASP A 38 -3.88 3.51 -6.40
CA ASP A 38 -3.97 2.56 -5.31
C ASP A 38 -3.23 1.24 -5.61
N ARG A 39 -2.29 0.86 -4.73
CA ARG A 39 -1.40 -0.29 -4.92
C ARG A 39 -0.69 -0.25 -6.29
N LYS A 40 -0.32 0.95 -6.73
CA LYS A 40 0.40 1.21 -7.99
C LYS A 40 1.81 0.59 -7.97
N TYR A 41 2.43 0.58 -6.79
CA TYR A 41 3.77 0.07 -6.55
C TYR A 41 3.78 -1.03 -5.49
N ALA A 42 4.78 -1.90 -5.56
CA ALA A 42 5.15 -2.80 -4.48
C ALA A 42 6.67 -2.88 -4.35
N ILE A 43 7.15 -3.25 -3.17
CA ILE A 43 8.55 -3.59 -2.96
C ILE A 43 8.63 -5.11 -2.88
N GLU A 44 9.25 -5.71 -3.88
CA GLU A 44 9.57 -7.13 -3.92
C GLU A 44 10.45 -7.51 -2.73
N ASN A 45 10.23 -8.68 -2.12
CA ASN A 45 11.06 -9.18 -1.02
C ASN A 45 11.79 -10.46 -1.47
N GLY A 46 12.83 -10.24 -2.29
CA GLY A 46 13.56 -11.27 -3.03
C GLY A 46 12.90 -11.62 -4.37
N PRO A 47 13.63 -12.16 -5.36
CA PRO A 47 13.14 -12.34 -6.72
C PRO A 47 11.83 -13.13 -6.78
N SER A 48 10.74 -12.45 -7.16
CA SER A 48 9.40 -13.03 -7.30
C SER A 48 9.15 -13.56 -8.71
N GLY A 49 9.99 -13.20 -9.68
CA GLY A 49 9.77 -13.47 -11.10
C GLY A 49 8.69 -12.59 -11.72
N PHE A 50 8.42 -11.41 -11.14
CA PHE A 50 7.55 -10.41 -11.74
C PHE A 50 8.18 -9.82 -13.00
N ASP A 51 7.47 -9.90 -14.11
CA ASP A 51 7.83 -9.29 -15.38
C ASP A 51 6.92 -8.08 -15.66
N PRO A 52 7.45 -6.85 -15.67
CA PRO A 52 6.68 -5.66 -16.02
C PRO A 52 6.11 -5.66 -17.45
N GLY A 53 6.70 -6.42 -18.39
CA GLY A 53 6.23 -6.56 -19.77
C GLY A 53 5.06 -7.55 -19.92
N ALA A 54 4.90 -8.46 -18.96
CA ALA A 54 3.81 -9.43 -18.89
C ALA A 54 3.24 -9.51 -17.46
N PRO A 55 2.65 -8.40 -16.94
CA PRO A 55 2.28 -8.31 -15.54
C PRO A 55 1.15 -9.29 -15.21
N ARG A 56 1.36 -10.10 -14.18
CA ARG A 56 0.38 -11.05 -13.65
C ARG A 56 0.24 -10.92 -12.14
N TYR A 57 -0.86 -11.44 -11.60
CA TYR A 57 -1.06 -11.49 -10.16
C TYR A 57 0.00 -12.37 -9.48
N PHE A 58 0.50 -11.90 -8.34
CA PHE A 58 1.32 -12.69 -7.42
C PHE A 58 0.76 -12.59 -5.99
N PRO A 59 0.84 -13.67 -5.20
CA PRO A 59 0.44 -13.64 -3.80
C PRO A 59 1.21 -12.58 -3.01
N LYS A 60 0.51 -11.90 -2.10
CA LYS A 60 1.04 -10.77 -1.32
C LYS A 60 2.33 -11.07 -0.55
N GLN A 61 2.57 -12.33 -0.19
CA GLN A 61 3.76 -12.77 0.54
C GLN A 61 5.05 -12.66 -0.28
N ARG A 62 5.00 -12.34 -1.58
CA ARG A 62 6.18 -12.04 -2.40
C ARG A 62 6.70 -10.61 -2.24
N PHE A 63 5.92 -9.75 -1.58
CA PHE A 63 6.25 -8.34 -1.38
C PHE A 63 6.47 -8.04 0.11
N LEU A 64 7.12 -6.91 0.40
CA LEU A 64 7.14 -6.32 1.73
C LEU A 64 5.72 -5.88 2.10
N MET A 65 5.24 -6.34 3.26
CA MET A 65 3.87 -6.07 3.70
C MET A 65 3.72 -6.16 5.23
N LEU A 66 2.82 -5.35 5.80
CA LEU A 66 2.69 -5.17 7.25
C LEU A 66 2.34 -6.43 8.03
N MET A 67 1.64 -7.40 7.44
CA MET A 67 1.30 -8.66 8.11
C MET A 67 2.55 -9.51 8.44
N ARG A 68 3.69 -9.30 7.78
CA ARG A 68 4.97 -9.98 8.10
C ARG A 68 6.11 -9.03 8.47
N ASN A 69 5.98 -7.74 8.15
CA ASN A 69 7.06 -6.78 8.27
C ASN A 69 6.57 -5.57 9.09
N GLU A 70 6.45 -5.76 10.41
CA GLU A 70 5.94 -4.73 11.32
C GLU A 70 6.77 -3.45 11.32
N ARG A 71 8.08 -3.54 11.07
CA ARG A 71 8.97 -2.37 10.93
C ARG A 71 8.50 -1.37 9.88
N LEU A 72 7.73 -1.80 8.87
CA LEU A 72 7.16 -0.87 7.89
C LEU A 72 6.20 0.14 8.55
N ALA A 73 5.57 -0.21 9.68
CA ALA A 73 4.68 0.68 10.42
C ALA A 73 5.41 1.86 11.08
N THR A 74 6.73 1.77 11.27
CA THR A 74 7.53 2.87 11.82
C THR A 74 7.90 3.90 10.76
N LEU A 75 7.59 3.65 9.48
CA LEU A 75 7.80 4.57 8.38
C LEU A 75 6.56 5.42 8.14
N ARG A 76 6.78 6.70 7.82
CA ARG A 76 5.75 7.58 7.27
C ARG A 76 6.08 7.87 5.82
N THR A 77 5.19 7.50 4.91
CA THR A 77 5.38 7.74 3.48
C THR A 77 4.33 8.67 2.92
N ASP A 78 4.75 9.53 2.02
CA ASP A 78 3.86 10.34 1.19
C ASP A 78 4.22 10.13 -0.28
N TYR A 79 3.20 10.07 -1.13
CA TYR A 79 3.35 9.86 -2.56
C TYR A 79 2.59 10.94 -3.32
N ASP A 80 3.31 11.68 -4.15
CA ASP A 80 2.74 12.65 -5.07
C ASP A 80 2.40 11.98 -6.40
N ASP A 81 1.12 12.06 -6.78
CA ASP A 81 0.61 11.40 -7.98
C ASP A 81 1.02 12.14 -9.27
N ALA A 82 1.25 13.45 -9.20
CA ALA A 82 1.64 14.24 -10.36
C ALA A 82 3.08 13.95 -10.79
N SER A 83 3.99 13.84 -9.83
CA SER A 83 5.42 13.60 -10.07
C SER A 83 5.86 12.14 -9.92
N ASP A 84 4.98 11.24 -9.46
CA ASP A 84 5.35 9.87 -9.08
C ASP A 84 6.44 9.82 -8.00
N THR A 85 6.56 10.88 -7.19
CA THR A 85 7.58 10.99 -6.14
C THR A 85 7.10 10.32 -4.87
N LEU A 86 7.88 9.38 -4.36
CA LEU A 86 7.73 8.82 -3.02
C LEU A 86 8.69 9.51 -2.05
N VAL A 87 8.15 10.01 -0.95
CA VAL A 87 8.91 10.47 0.21
C VAL A 87 8.77 9.43 1.33
N ILE A 88 9.89 9.00 1.90
CA ILE A 88 9.95 8.09 3.05
C ILE A 88 10.59 8.85 4.21
N ASN A 89 9.84 8.98 5.30
CA ASN A 89 10.33 9.51 6.56
C ASN A 89 10.52 8.38 7.58
N PHE A 90 11.65 8.43 8.28
CA PHE A 90 11.97 7.54 9.39
C PHE A 90 12.45 8.38 10.56
N GLU A 91 11.88 8.16 11.76
CA GLU A 91 12.21 8.91 12.98
C GLU A 91 12.12 10.44 12.80
N GLY A 92 11.10 10.89 12.06
CA GLY A 92 10.85 12.31 11.80
C GLY A 92 11.80 12.98 10.79
N ARG A 93 12.65 12.22 10.11
CA ARG A 93 13.59 12.73 9.09
C ARG A 93 13.27 12.15 7.72
N GLU A 94 13.37 12.98 6.68
CA GLU A 94 13.30 12.52 5.30
C GLU A 94 14.51 11.62 5.00
N ALA A 95 14.25 10.33 4.81
CA ALA A 95 15.27 9.34 4.52
C ALA A 95 15.45 9.13 3.01
N VAL A 96 14.36 9.25 2.25
CA VAL A 96 14.36 9.12 0.79
C VAL A 96 13.31 10.06 0.19
N ARG A 97 13.66 10.70 -0.92
CA ARG A 97 12.73 11.32 -1.86
C ARG A 97 13.13 10.88 -3.26
N ALA A 98 12.22 10.25 -3.99
CA ALA A 98 12.55 9.60 -5.25
C ALA A 98 11.38 9.55 -6.23
N ASP A 99 11.62 9.91 -7.49
CA ASP A 99 10.69 9.66 -8.61
C ASP A 99 10.73 8.17 -8.99
N LEU A 100 9.62 7.47 -8.75
CA LEU A 100 9.51 6.02 -8.97
C LEU A 100 9.42 5.62 -10.45
N ARG A 101 9.24 6.57 -11.38
CA ARG A 101 9.30 6.30 -12.83
C ARG A 101 10.74 6.11 -13.29
N THR A 102 11.70 6.73 -12.60
CA THR A 102 13.12 6.63 -12.95
C THR A 102 13.78 5.40 -12.34
N ALA A 103 14.77 4.84 -13.04
CA ALA A 103 15.58 3.74 -12.49
C ALA A 103 16.35 4.17 -11.24
N GLN A 104 16.89 5.39 -11.24
CA GLN A 104 17.64 5.95 -10.12
C GLN A 104 16.76 6.13 -8.87
N GLY A 105 15.54 6.66 -9.02
CA GLY A 105 14.63 6.82 -7.89
C GLY A 105 14.22 5.49 -7.28
N ARG A 106 13.93 4.47 -8.10
CA ARG A 106 13.69 3.11 -7.61
C ARG A 106 14.90 2.53 -6.86
N LEU A 107 16.11 2.67 -7.42
CA LEU A 107 17.35 2.22 -6.77
C LEU A 107 17.59 2.89 -5.40
N ALA A 108 17.22 4.17 -5.25
CA ALA A 108 17.33 4.89 -3.98
C ALA A 108 16.41 4.28 -2.90
N VAL A 109 15.16 3.97 -3.25
CA VAL A 109 14.21 3.29 -2.35
C VAL A 109 14.69 1.88 -2.01
N GLU A 110 15.17 1.12 -3.00
CA GLU A 110 15.72 -0.22 -2.78
C GLU A 110 16.94 -0.20 -1.87
N ALA A 111 17.83 0.78 -2.02
CA ALA A 111 18.98 0.98 -1.15
C ALA A 111 18.59 1.29 0.29
N PHE A 112 17.54 2.10 0.49
CA PHE A 112 16.99 2.36 1.81
C PHE A 112 16.50 1.07 2.46
N PHE A 113 15.66 0.27 1.79
CA PHE A 113 15.13 -0.96 2.36
C PHE A 113 16.20 -2.02 2.66
N ARG A 114 17.27 -2.10 1.84
CA ARG A 114 18.45 -2.95 2.13
C ARG A 114 19.12 -2.61 3.47
N ARG A 115 19.15 -1.33 3.84
CA ARG A 115 19.76 -0.85 5.09
C ARG A 115 18.80 -0.87 6.26
N PHE A 116 17.53 -0.56 6.01
CA PHE A 116 16.50 -0.36 7.04
C PHE A 116 16.02 -1.67 7.71
N MET A 117 15.95 -2.75 6.93
CA MET A 117 15.39 -4.04 7.38
C MET A 117 16.10 -5.26 6.78
N PRO A 118 17.44 -5.37 6.94
CA PRO A 118 18.24 -6.42 6.29
C PRO A 118 17.86 -7.83 6.75
N LYS A 119 17.35 -8.00 7.98
CA LYS A 119 17.01 -9.32 8.55
C LYS A 119 15.68 -9.86 8.02
N GLU A 120 14.81 -8.99 7.56
CA GLU A 120 13.48 -9.29 7.03
C GLU A 120 13.46 -9.54 5.52
N LEU A 121 14.56 -9.18 4.85
CA LEU A 121 14.74 -9.39 3.42
C LEU A 121 15.15 -10.83 3.12
N ARG A 122 14.42 -11.48 2.21
CA ARG A 122 14.72 -12.83 1.70
C ARG A 122 15.57 -12.80 0.43
N GLY A 123 15.96 -11.61 0.00
CA GLY A 123 16.72 -11.33 -1.21
C GLY A 123 16.73 -9.82 -1.47
N PRO A 124 17.39 -9.37 -2.56
CA PRO A 124 17.42 -7.96 -2.90
C PRO A 124 15.99 -7.43 -3.09
N PRO A 125 15.63 -6.30 -2.45
CA PRO A 125 14.34 -5.67 -2.69
C PRO A 125 14.34 -4.99 -4.06
N LYS A 126 13.19 -4.98 -4.72
CA LYS A 126 12.99 -4.30 -6.00
C LYS A 126 11.70 -3.52 -5.99
N VAL A 127 11.71 -2.24 -6.39
CA VAL A 127 10.48 -1.49 -6.61
C VAL A 127 9.85 -1.95 -7.92
N LEU A 128 8.64 -2.47 -7.83
CA LEU A 128 7.89 -2.99 -8.96
C LEU A 128 6.76 -2.05 -9.35
N ALA A 129 6.57 -1.92 -10.65
CA ALA A 129 5.49 -1.20 -11.29
C ALA A 129 5.18 -1.87 -12.63
N ALA A 130 3.93 -1.80 -13.07
CA ALA A 130 3.57 -2.14 -14.44
C ALA A 130 2.31 -1.36 -14.86
N PRO A 131 2.21 -0.95 -16.14
CA PRO A 131 1.00 -0.33 -16.67
C PRO A 131 -0.23 -1.21 -16.42
N ASN A 132 -1.35 -0.59 -16.05
CA ASN A 132 -2.61 -1.28 -15.81
C ASN A 132 -2.54 -2.45 -14.81
N HIS A 133 -1.54 -2.50 -13.93
CA HIS A 133 -1.42 -3.51 -12.88
C HIS A 133 -1.69 -2.91 -11.49
N SER A 134 -2.17 -3.73 -10.56
CA SER A 134 -2.31 -3.36 -9.15
C SER A 134 -1.74 -4.48 -8.29
N PHE A 135 -0.87 -4.13 -7.33
CA PHE A 135 -0.27 -5.07 -6.37
C PHE A 135 -1.21 -5.36 -5.17
N SER A 136 -2.50 -5.49 -5.47
CA SER A 136 -3.55 -5.81 -4.51
C SER A 136 -3.43 -7.25 -3.99
N ASP A 137 -4.22 -7.59 -2.97
CA ASP A 137 -4.19 -8.93 -2.37
C ASP A 137 -4.91 -9.98 -3.22
N VAL A 138 -5.73 -9.55 -4.19
CA VAL A 138 -6.48 -10.38 -5.13
C VAL A 138 -6.16 -9.97 -6.57
N SER A 139 -6.44 -10.85 -7.55
CA SER A 139 -6.16 -10.61 -8.97
C SER A 139 -7.10 -9.57 -9.60
N ALA A 140 -8.35 -9.50 -9.14
CA ALA A 140 -9.31 -8.51 -9.59
C ALA A 140 -8.95 -7.11 -9.06
N LYS A 141 -9.12 -6.10 -9.91
CA LYS A 141 -9.03 -4.70 -9.48
C LYS A 141 -10.31 -4.34 -8.72
N VAL A 142 -10.19 -4.19 -7.40
CA VAL A 142 -11.31 -3.98 -6.49
C VAL A 142 -11.09 -2.76 -5.61
N VAL A 143 -12.19 -2.29 -5.00
CA VAL A 143 -12.18 -1.32 -3.90
C VAL A 143 -12.56 -2.07 -2.64
N SER A 144 -11.74 -1.97 -1.60
CA SER A 144 -12.03 -2.59 -0.30
C SER A 144 -12.86 -1.66 0.57
N ILE A 145 -13.98 -2.15 1.10
CA ILE A 145 -14.87 -1.41 1.99
C ILE A 145 -14.78 -2.04 3.38
N ILE A 146 -14.61 -1.22 4.41
CA ILE A 146 -14.52 -1.66 5.81
C ILE A 146 -15.60 -0.95 6.60
N ASN A 147 -16.53 -1.71 7.20
CA ASN A 147 -17.55 -1.14 8.06
C ASN A 147 -16.98 -0.85 9.45
N LEU A 148 -17.03 0.41 9.89
CA LEU A 148 -16.54 0.83 11.21
C LEU A 148 -17.31 0.17 12.38
N ALA A 149 -18.59 -0.19 12.21
CA ALA A 149 -19.31 -0.97 13.21
C ALA A 149 -18.74 -2.39 13.36
N SER A 150 -18.26 -2.99 12.27
CA SER A 150 -17.55 -4.28 12.33
C SER A 150 -16.19 -4.15 13.01
N VAL A 151 -15.47 -3.05 12.78
CA VAL A 151 -14.21 -2.77 13.50
C VAL A 151 -14.46 -2.61 15.00
N ALA A 152 -15.50 -1.88 15.41
CA ALA A 152 -15.87 -1.73 16.82
C ALA A 152 -16.23 -3.08 17.49
N ALA A 153 -16.90 -3.98 16.76
CA ALA A 153 -17.18 -5.33 17.25
C ALA A 153 -15.89 -6.14 17.45
N VAL A 154 -14.91 -6.02 16.54
CA VAL A 154 -13.59 -6.65 16.69
C VAL A 154 -12.81 -6.08 17.88
N GLU A 155 -12.83 -4.76 18.06
CA GLU A 155 -12.21 -4.08 19.22
C GLU A 155 -12.78 -4.59 20.55
N THR A 156 -14.11 -4.70 20.63
CA THR A 156 -14.81 -5.25 21.80
C THR A 156 -14.39 -6.70 22.06
N ALA A 157 -14.40 -7.55 21.03
CA ALA A 157 -14.03 -8.96 21.17
C ALA A 157 -12.54 -9.16 21.52
N ALA A 158 -11.66 -8.28 21.06
CA ALA A 158 -10.23 -8.32 21.36
C ALA A 158 -9.90 -7.75 22.74
N GLY A 159 -10.78 -6.96 23.36
CA GLY A 159 -10.53 -6.28 24.63
C GLY A 159 -9.41 -5.22 24.54
N ALA A 160 -9.10 -4.73 23.34
CA ALA A 160 -8.01 -3.79 23.08
C ALA A 160 -8.33 -2.95 21.85
N ALA A 161 -7.86 -1.69 21.84
CA ALA A 161 -8.09 -0.76 20.74
C ALA A 161 -7.63 -1.31 19.38
N VAL A 162 -8.45 -1.13 18.36
CA VAL A 162 -8.17 -1.56 16.97
C VAL A 162 -8.28 -0.38 16.03
N ASP A 163 -7.13 0.10 15.55
CA ASP A 163 -7.10 1.12 14.50
C ASP A 163 -7.73 0.55 13.20
N PRO A 164 -8.81 1.18 12.65
CA PRO A 164 -9.42 0.75 11.39
C PRO A 164 -8.43 0.63 10.24
N LEU A 165 -7.39 1.47 10.19
CA LEU A 165 -6.39 1.46 9.12
C LEU A 165 -5.52 0.20 9.11
N ARG A 166 -5.58 -0.63 10.16
CA ARG A 166 -4.96 -1.96 10.19
C ARG A 166 -5.54 -2.88 9.11
N PHE A 167 -6.80 -2.71 8.73
CA PHE A 167 -7.46 -3.50 7.67
C PHE A 167 -7.14 -3.00 6.27
N ARG A 168 -6.57 -1.81 6.16
CA ARG A 168 -6.09 -1.21 4.90
C ARG A 168 -7.16 -1.13 3.81
N GLY A 169 -8.42 -0.95 4.19
CA GLY A 169 -9.54 -0.66 3.29
C GLY A 169 -9.37 0.67 2.56
N ASN A 170 -10.13 0.86 1.48
CA ASN A 170 -10.19 2.10 0.71
C ASN A 170 -11.33 3.01 1.15
N VAL A 171 -12.45 2.45 1.58
CA VAL A 171 -13.64 3.18 2.03
C VAL A 171 -14.01 2.68 3.41
N TYR A 172 -14.21 3.61 4.34
CA TYR A 172 -14.64 3.34 5.71
C TYR A 172 -15.95 4.06 5.99
#